data_AF-A0A7S3RF72-F1
#
_entry.id   AF-A0A7S3RF72-F1
#
_cell.length_a   1.000
_cell.length_b   1.000
_cell.length_c   1.000
_cell.angle_alpha   90.00
_cell.angle_beta   90.00
_cell.angle_gamma   90.00
#
_symmetry.space_group_name_H-M   'P 1'
#
loop_
_entity.id
_entity.type
_entity.pdbx_description
1 polymer ?
#
loop_
_entity_poly.entity_id
_entity_poly.type
_entity_poly.pdbx_seq_one_letter_code
_entity_poly.pdbx_strand_id
1 'polypeptide(L)'
;MAACTGYFVQSVLRWPGYLSTSAGVKFSDLPNGIAGFAKIPPLGLAQIFLFIGLMEAFTWPFYQGGLGKVPEGKLPGDVAGDLWVRYSDPEVKKHKLNVEINNGRAAMMGSLGMLMHDHILGTWIPPGFQ
;
A
#
# COMPACT_ATOMS: atom_id res chain seq x y z
N MET A 1 4.22 -3.14 -2.86
CA MET A 1 5.29 -2.17 -2.55
C MET A 1 4.91 -1.26 -1.38
N ALA A 2 3.85 -0.45 -1.48
CA ALA A 2 3.43 0.46 -0.42
C ALA A 2 3.19 -0.20 0.96
N ALA A 3 2.62 -1.41 1.00
CA ALA A 3 2.43 -2.16 2.25
C ALA A 3 3.75 -2.47 2.97
N CYS A 4 4.81 -2.81 2.22
CA CYS A 4 6.13 -3.09 2.78
C CYS A 4 6.69 -1.84 3.45
N THR A 5 6.68 -0.69 2.76
CA THR A 5 7.07 0.61 3.33
C THR A 5 6.21 0.99 4.52
N GLY A 6 4.90 0.75 4.47
CA GLY A 6 3.98 1.01 5.60
C GLY A 6 4.37 0.27 6.87
N TYR A 7 4.70 -1.03 6.77
CA TYR A 7 5.19 -1.83 7.91
C TYR A 7 6.48 -1.28 8.51
N PHE A 8 7.43 -0.85 7.68
CA PHE A 8 8.67 -0.21 8.13
C PHE A 8 8.41 1.15 8.79
N VAL A 9 7.61 2.02 8.18
CA VAL A 9 7.33 3.35 8.75
C VAL A 9 6.60 3.24 10.07
N GLN A 10 5.71 2.24 10.20
CA GLN A 10 5.01 2.01 11.45
C GLN A 10 5.96 1.75 12.64
N SER A 11 7.08 1.05 12.44
CA SER A 11 7.99 0.79 13.56
C SER A 11 8.85 2.00 13.96
N VAL A 12 9.02 2.98 13.07
CA VAL A 12 9.96 4.09 13.28
C VAL A 12 9.24 5.40 13.59
N LEU A 13 8.07 5.65 13.00
CA LEU A 13 7.40 6.95 13.06
C LEU A 13 5.90 6.83 13.33
N ARG A 14 5.42 7.66 14.26
CA ARG A 14 4.00 7.89 14.53
C ARG A 14 3.68 9.36 14.38
N TRP A 15 2.50 9.64 13.83
CA TRP A 15 1.98 10.99 13.74
C TRP A 15 1.61 11.49 15.15
N PRO A 16 1.94 12.73 15.52
CA PRO A 16 1.49 13.29 16.79
C PRO A 16 -0.02 13.56 16.72
N GLY A 17 -0.77 13.18 17.77
CA GLY A 17 -2.18 13.53 17.94
C GLY A 17 -3.15 12.34 17.96
N TYR A 18 -4.41 12.65 17.67
CA TYR A 18 -5.53 11.69 17.74
C TYR A 18 -5.88 11.13 16.38
N LEU A 19 -5.99 9.80 16.29
CA LEU A 19 -6.58 9.11 15.15
C LEU A 19 -8.09 9.40 15.07
N SER A 20 -8.76 9.43 16.21
CA SER A 20 -10.18 9.79 16.31
C SER A 20 -10.42 10.54 17.61
N THR A 21 -10.86 11.79 17.48
CA THR A 21 -11.23 12.63 18.63
C THR A 21 -12.50 12.16 19.32
N SER A 22 -13.43 11.53 18.58
CA SER A 22 -14.67 10.97 19.12
C SER A 22 -14.46 9.64 19.85
N ALA A 23 -13.53 8.80 19.38
CA ALA A 23 -13.19 7.54 20.05
C ALA A 23 -12.02 7.68 21.05
N GLY A 24 -11.40 8.86 21.15
CA GLY A 24 -10.28 9.13 22.06
C GLY A 24 -8.99 8.36 21.74
N VAL A 25 -8.85 7.79 20.54
CA VAL A 25 -7.70 6.95 20.16
C VAL A 25 -6.56 7.82 19.63
N LYS A 26 -5.35 7.72 20.21
CA LYS A 26 -4.15 8.38 19.70
C LYS A 26 -3.38 7.51 18.72
N PHE A 27 -2.63 8.14 17.81
CA PHE A 27 -1.73 7.42 16.92
C PHE A 27 -0.59 6.69 17.65
N SER A 28 -0.21 7.16 18.84
CA SER A 28 0.75 6.48 19.74
C SER A 28 0.23 5.14 20.27
N ASP A 29 -1.10 4.99 20.37
CA ASP A 29 -1.71 3.86 21.07
C ASP A 29 -1.97 2.68 20.10
N LEU A 30 -1.69 2.87 18.80
CA LEU A 30 -1.78 1.78 17.82
C LEU A 30 -0.56 0.87 17.90
N PRO A 31 -0.75 -0.45 18.10
CA PRO A 31 0.32 -1.42 17.99
C PRO A 31 0.81 -1.52 16.54
N ASN A 32 2.04 -2.01 16.37
CA ASN A 32 2.61 -2.26 15.05
C ASN A 32 1.97 -3.51 14.40
N GLY A 33 2.04 -3.56 13.07
CA GLY A 33 1.65 -4.74 12.32
C GLY A 33 0.13 -4.97 12.25
N ILE A 34 -0.28 -6.23 12.21
CA ILE A 34 -1.65 -6.67 11.94
C ILE A 34 -2.59 -6.22 13.08
N ALA A 35 -2.08 -6.20 14.32
CA ALA A 35 -2.82 -5.75 15.48
C ALA A 35 -3.27 -4.28 15.36
N GLY A 36 -2.54 -3.45 14.61
CA GLY A 36 -2.90 -2.06 14.35
C GLY A 36 -4.23 -1.93 13.61
N PHE A 37 -4.50 -2.84 12.66
CA PHE A 37 -5.73 -2.83 11.88
C PHE A 37 -6.98 -3.01 12.75
N ALA A 38 -6.90 -3.88 13.77
CA ALA A 38 -8.01 -4.14 14.70
C ALA A 38 -8.31 -2.97 15.66
N LYS A 39 -7.36 -2.04 15.85
CA LYS A 39 -7.52 -0.87 16.72
C LYS A 39 -8.08 0.37 16.00
N ILE A 40 -8.18 0.33 14.67
CA ILE A 40 -8.76 1.44 13.90
C ILE A 40 -10.28 1.43 14.11
N PRO A 41 -10.91 2.58 14.42
CA PRO A 41 -12.36 2.67 14.54
C PRO A 41 -13.07 2.19 13.26
N PRO A 42 -14.20 1.45 13.37
CA PRO A 42 -14.90 0.91 12.19
C PRO A 42 -15.30 1.96 11.16
N LEU A 43 -15.68 3.15 11.59
CA LEU A 43 -15.99 4.27 10.69
C LEU A 43 -14.77 4.75 9.90
N GLY A 44 -13.58 4.74 10.50
CA GLY A 44 -12.33 5.07 9.81
C GLY A 44 -11.97 4.01 8.76
N LEU A 45 -12.16 2.73 9.06
CA LEU A 45 -12.00 1.65 8.08
C LEU A 45 -12.99 1.79 6.93
N ALA A 46 -14.26 2.08 7.20
CA ALA A 46 -15.28 2.29 6.17
C ALA A 46 -14.90 3.45 5.23
N GLN A 47 -14.34 4.55 5.76
CA GLN A 47 -13.83 5.65 4.95
C GLN A 47 -12.67 5.23 4.03
N ILE A 48 -11.74 4.41 4.55
CA ILE A 48 -10.61 3.89 3.75
C ILE A 48 -11.13 3.01 2.61
N PHE A 49 -12.03 2.07 2.89
CA PHE A 49 -12.60 1.20 1.85
C PHE A 49 -13.41 1.98 0.82
N LEU A 50 -14.22 2.95 1.25
CA LEU A 50 -14.95 3.82 0.34
C LEU A 50 -13.99 4.62 -0.55
N PHE A 51 -12.94 5.19 0.03
CA PHE A 51 -11.94 5.96 -0.73
C PHE A 51 -11.21 5.10 -1.75
N ILE A 52 -10.75 3.90 -1.37
CA ILE A 52 -10.11 2.95 -2.29
C ILE A 52 -11.08 2.57 -3.43
N GLY A 53 -12.33 2.25 -3.10
CA GLY A 53 -13.35 1.92 -4.10
C GLY A 53 -13.64 3.08 -5.07
N LEU A 54 -13.72 4.32 -4.57
CA LEU A 54 -13.89 5.51 -5.42
C LEU A 54 -12.66 5.75 -6.31
N MET A 55 -11.45 5.56 -5.79
CA MET A 55 -10.22 5.68 -6.57
C MET A 55 -10.16 4.65 -7.70
N GLU A 56 -10.48 3.38 -7.42
CA GLU A 56 -10.51 2.31 -8.42
C GLU A 56 -11.62 2.53 -9.47
N ALA A 57 -12.77 3.07 -9.08
CA ALA A 57 -13.90 3.30 -10.00
C ALA A 57 -13.71 4.53 -10.89
N PHE A 58 -13.19 5.64 -10.35
CA PHE A 58 -13.19 6.94 -11.04
C PHE A 58 -11.81 7.44 -11.48
N THR A 59 -10.76 7.20 -10.67
CA THR A 59 -9.44 7.80 -10.91
C THR A 59 -8.52 6.87 -11.72
N TRP A 60 -8.54 5.58 -11.40
CA TRP A 60 -7.77 4.56 -12.11
C TRP A 60 -8.67 3.45 -12.66
N PRO A 61 -9.62 3.77 -13.55
CA PRO A 61 -10.42 2.74 -14.20
C PRO A 61 -9.50 1.91 -15.11
N PHE A 62 -9.02 0.78 -14.59
CA PHE A 62 -8.24 -0.20 -15.35
C PHE A 62 -9.10 -0.89 -16.41
N TYR A 63 -10.42 -0.89 -16.19
CA TYR A 63 -11.42 -1.49 -17.04
C TYR A 63 -12.27 -0.42 -17.72
N GLN A 64 -11.87 0.00 -18.92
CA GLN A 64 -12.76 0.71 -19.85
C GLN A 64 -13.32 -0.33 -20.82
N GLY A 65 -14.58 -0.75 -20.61
CA GLY A 65 -15.26 -1.74 -21.46
C GLY A 65 -15.72 -3.03 -20.78
N GLY A 66 -15.73 -3.09 -19.44
CA GLY A 66 -16.22 -4.22 -18.65
C GLY A 66 -15.13 -4.92 -17.83
N LEU A 67 -15.54 -5.71 -16.82
CA LEU A 67 -14.65 -6.50 -15.95
C LEU A 67 -13.65 -7.31 -16.79
N GLY A 68 -12.36 -7.05 -16.61
CA GLY A 68 -11.28 -7.85 -17.22
C GLY A 68 -10.64 -7.27 -18.48
N LYS A 69 -11.16 -6.19 -19.10
CA LYS A 69 -10.62 -5.65 -20.35
C LYS A 69 -9.82 -4.36 -20.17
N VAL A 70 -8.52 -4.42 -20.48
CA VAL A 70 -7.67 -3.23 -20.59
C VAL A 70 -8.11 -2.42 -21.82
N PRO A 71 -8.29 -1.09 -21.73
CA PRO A 71 -8.63 -0.25 -22.88
C PRO A 71 -7.64 -0.42 -24.03
N GLU A 72 -8.16 -0.43 -25.27
CA GLU A 72 -7.34 -0.55 -26.49
C GLU A 72 -6.25 0.54 -26.54
N GLY A 73 -5.00 0.11 -26.68
CA GLY A 73 -3.84 1.00 -26.78
C GLY A 73 -3.06 1.25 -25.47
N LYS A 74 -3.54 0.76 -24.32
CA LYS A 74 -2.79 0.80 -23.06
C LYS A 74 -2.23 -0.57 -22.69
N LEU A 75 -0.98 -0.61 -22.20
CA LEU A 75 -0.40 -1.82 -21.64
C LEU A 75 -0.99 -2.09 -20.25
N PRO A 76 -1.09 -3.36 -19.81
CA PRO A 76 -1.46 -3.67 -18.42
C PRO A 76 -0.54 -2.94 -17.44
N GLY A 77 -1.12 -2.14 -16.55
CA GLY A 77 -0.39 -1.31 -15.58
C GLY A 77 -0.24 0.16 -15.97
N ASP A 78 -0.60 0.55 -17.20
CA ASP A 78 -0.48 1.93 -17.70
C ASP A 78 -1.70 2.79 -17.29
N VAL A 79 -1.78 3.10 -15.99
CA VAL A 79 -2.84 3.95 -15.40
C VAL A 79 -2.38 5.39 -15.16
N ALA A 80 -1.16 5.73 -15.57
CA ALA A 80 -0.54 7.02 -15.31
C ALA A 80 -1.13 8.14 -16.18
N GLY A 81 -1.72 9.16 -15.54
CA GLY A 81 -2.18 10.38 -16.20
C GLY A 81 -1.01 11.28 -16.64
N ASP A 82 -1.33 12.42 -17.27
CA ASP A 82 -0.33 13.34 -17.88
C ASP A 82 0.57 14.04 -16.86
N LEU A 83 0.26 13.95 -15.57
CA LEU A 83 1.08 14.47 -14.47
C LEU A 83 2.29 13.59 -14.13
N TRP A 84 2.38 12.39 -14.71
CA TRP A 84 3.47 11.45 -14.45
C TRP A 84 4.55 11.52 -15.53
N VAL A 85 5.82 11.44 -15.13
CA VAL A 85 6.95 11.48 -16.07
C VAL A 85 6.91 10.26 -16.98
N ARG A 86 6.66 10.51 -18.27
CA ARG A 86 6.72 9.49 -19.32
C ARG A 86 8.09 9.48 -19.96
N TYR A 87 8.72 8.31 -20.00
CA TYR A 87 10.00 8.11 -20.67
C TYR A 87 9.76 7.89 -22.17
N SER A 88 10.31 8.79 -23.00
CA SER A 88 10.26 8.70 -24.46
C SER A 88 11.23 7.66 -25.02
N ASP A 89 12.36 7.44 -24.34
CA ASP A 89 13.38 6.45 -24.71
C ASP A 89 12.91 5.01 -24.37
N PRO A 90 12.78 4.11 -25.37
CA PRO A 90 12.38 2.72 -25.17
C PRO A 90 13.29 1.92 -24.24
N GLU A 91 14.61 2.16 -24.26
CA GLU A 91 15.56 1.40 -23.45
C GLU A 91 15.45 1.78 -21.97
N VAL A 92 15.34 3.08 -21.69
CA VAL A 92 15.12 3.59 -20.33
C VAL A 92 13.78 3.11 -19.78
N LYS A 93 12.72 3.17 -20.59
CA LYS A 93 11.38 2.67 -20.20
C LYS A 93 11.42 1.19 -19.82
N LYS A 94 12.04 0.35 -20.65
CA LYS A 94 12.18 -1.09 -20.39
C LYS A 94 12.98 -1.36 -19.11
N HIS A 95 14.07 -0.64 -18.90
CA HIS A 95 14.87 -0.78 -17.68
C HIS A 95 14.06 -0.41 -16.42
N LYS A 96 13.39 0.75 -16.42
CA LYS A 96 12.59 1.21 -15.26
C LYS A 96 11.41 0.29 -14.96
N LEU A 97 10.73 -0.23 -15.98
CA LEU A 97 9.65 -1.21 -15.79
C LEU A 97 10.15 -2.52 -15.18
N ASN A 98 11.33 -2.99 -15.60
CA ASN A 98 11.95 -4.17 -15.00
C ASN A 98 12.33 -3.94 -13.53
N VAL A 99 12.82 -2.74 -13.19
CA VAL A 99 13.10 -2.35 -11.80
C VAL A 99 11.83 -2.35 -10.96
N GLU A 100 10.74 -1.78 -11.48
CA GLU A 100 9.43 -1.78 -10.80
C GLU A 100 8.92 -3.20 -10.54
N ILE A 101 8.95 -4.06 -11.56
CA ILE A 101 8.48 -5.45 -11.42
C ILE A 101 9.34 -6.24 -10.43
N ASN A 102 10.67 -6.13 -10.50
CA ASN A 102 11.55 -6.86 -9.60
C ASN A 102 11.41 -6.38 -8.15
N ASN A 103 11.28 -5.06 -7.94
CA ASN A 103 10.98 -4.50 -6.62
C ASN A 103 9.58 -4.90 -6.15
N GLY A 104 8.60 -4.98 -7.05
CA GLY A 104 7.26 -5.49 -6.77
C GLY A 104 7.29 -6.93 -6.26
N ARG A 105 8.02 -7.82 -6.94
CA ARG A 105 8.21 -9.23 -6.55
C ARG A 105 8.89 -9.35 -5.19
N ALA A 106 9.97 -8.60 -4.97
CA ALA A 106 10.65 -8.57 -3.68
C ALA A 106 9.72 -8.06 -2.57
N ALA A 107 8.96 -7.00 -2.83
CA ALA A 107 8.04 -6.42 -1.87
C ALA A 107 6.89 -7.36 -1.51
N MET A 108 6.37 -8.18 -2.44
CA MET A 108 5.35 -9.19 -2.15
C MET A 108 5.87 -10.22 -1.14
N MET A 109 7.06 -10.78 -1.41
CA MET A 109 7.71 -11.73 -0.51
C MET A 109 8.04 -11.10 0.85
N GLY A 110 8.54 -9.86 0.85
CA GLY A 110 8.86 -9.12 2.07
C GLY A 110 7.64 -8.83 2.94
N SER A 111 6.54 -8.33 2.35
CA SER A 111 5.31 -8.05 3.10
C SER A 111 4.66 -9.31 3.65
N LEU A 112 4.72 -10.43 2.92
CA LEU A 112 4.21 -11.70 3.41
C LEU A 112 5.06 -12.21 4.59
N GLY A 113 6.39 -12.14 4.48
CA GLY A 113 7.29 -12.52 5.58
C GLY A 113 7.06 -11.70 6.84
N MET A 114 6.91 -10.37 6.70
CA MET A 114 6.58 -9.49 7.83
C MET A 114 5.23 -9.85 8.46
N LEU A 115 4.20 -10.14 7.66
CA LEU A 115 2.89 -10.55 8.16
C LEU A 115 2.95 -11.89 8.91
N MET A 116 3.65 -12.88 8.37
CA MET A 116 3.81 -14.20 9.02
C MET A 116 4.58 -14.10 10.34
N HIS A 117 5.69 -13.35 10.38
CA HIS A 117 6.44 -13.15 11.61
C HIS A 117 5.64 -12.37 12.65
N ASP A 118 4.88 -11.35 12.24
CA ASP A 118 3.99 -10.62 13.14
C ASP A 118 2.91 -11.53 13.74
N HIS A 119 2.36 -12.45 12.95
CA HIS A 119 1.34 -13.39 13.44
C HIS A 119 1.91 -14.46 14.39
N ILE A 120 3.11 -14.99 14.10
CA ILE A 120 3.70 -16.09 14.89
C ILE A 120 4.40 -15.57 16.14
N LEU A 121 5.18 -14.50 16.02
CA LEU A 121 6.06 -13.97 17.08
C LEU A 121 5.45 -12.76 17.81
N GLY A 122 4.34 -12.21 17.31
CA GLY A 122 3.75 -10.97 17.83
C GLY A 122 4.52 -9.70 17.46
N THR A 123 5.58 -9.84 16.65
CA THR A 123 6.38 -8.74 16.11
C THR A 123 7.05 -9.19 14.82
N TRP A 124 7.11 -8.31 13.83
CA TRP A 124 7.90 -8.57 12.62
C TRP A 124 9.39 -8.22 12.81
N ILE A 125 9.74 -7.44 13.84
CA ILE A 125 11.11 -7.03 14.14
C ILE A 125 11.84 -8.24 14.75
N PRO A 126 12.97 -8.69 14.19
CA PRO A 126 13.71 -9.80 14.78
C PRO A 126 14.14 -9.46 16.22
N PRO A 127 14.18 -10.45 17.14
CA PRO A 127 14.45 -10.24 18.57
C PRO A 127 15.84 -9.66 18.91
N GLY A 128 16.70 -9.39 17.91
CA GLY A 128 17.97 -8.68 18.07
C GLY A 128 17.95 -7.20 17.67
N PHE A 129 16.81 -6.67 17.23
CA PHE A 129 16.64 -5.29 16.72
C PHE A 129 15.46 -4.54 17.37
N GLN A 130 14.89 -5.08 18.46
CA GLN A 130 13.85 -4.42 19.27
C GLN A 130 14.44 -3.45 20.29
#